data_AF-A0A932LVX0-F1
#
_entry.id   AF-A0A932LVX0-F1
#
_cell.length_a   1.000
_cell.length_b   1.000
_cell.length_c   1.000
_cell.angle_alpha   90.00
_cell.angle_beta   90.00
_cell.angle_gamma   90.00
#
_symmetry.space_group_name_H-M   'P 1'
#
loop_
_entity.id
_entity.type
_entity.pdbx_description
1 polymer ?
#
loop_
_entity_poly.entity_id
_entity_poly.type
_entity_poly.pdbx_seq_one_letter_code
_entity_poly.pdbx_strand_id
1 'polypeptide(L)'
;MVLVDGMRIVIDLADGEVRKDSLVAITRRQSLTHPVTGEPLGEISIEVGRARIVEVQPKFSVAELIGFKPGLTVKPQDRVTVLPASP
;
A
#
# COMPACT_ATOMS: atom_id res chain seq x y z
N MET A 1 -7.61 4.78 4.15
CA MET A 1 -7.75 5.59 2.92
C MET A 1 -6.41 6.24 2.58
N VAL A 2 -6.06 6.41 1.30
CA VAL A 2 -4.77 7.00 0.87
C VAL A 2 -4.98 8.32 0.11
N LEU A 3 -4.30 9.39 0.53
CA LEU A 3 -4.20 10.68 -0.18
C LEU A 3 -2.76 10.87 -0.64
N VAL A 4 -2.55 11.23 -1.91
CA VAL A 4 -1.23 11.36 -2.55
C VAL A 4 -0.91 12.83 -2.78
N ASP A 5 0.20 13.31 -2.22
CA ASP A 5 0.81 14.62 -2.54
C ASP A 5 2.29 14.41 -2.86
N GLY A 6 2.63 14.37 -4.16
CA GLY A 6 3.97 13.99 -4.64
C GLY A 6 4.37 12.56 -4.25
N MET A 7 5.56 12.39 -3.67
CA MET A 7 6.07 11.11 -3.14
C MET A 7 5.48 10.73 -1.78
N ARG A 8 4.69 11.61 -1.14
CA ARG A 8 4.11 11.36 0.17
C ARG A 8 2.69 10.84 0.05
N ILE A 9 2.40 9.84 0.88
CA ILE A 9 1.08 9.24 0.99
C ILE A 9 0.61 9.30 2.44
N VAL A 10 -0.65 9.64 2.64
CA VAL A 10 -1.33 9.47 3.94
C VAL A 10 -1.84 8.04 4.01
N ILE A 11 -1.60 7.35 5.11
CA ILE A 11 -2.10 5.99 5.34
C ILE A 11 -2.92 5.94 6.62
N ASP A 12 -3.88 5.02 6.62
CA ASP A 12 -4.82 4.78 7.72
C ASP A 12 -4.24 3.75 8.69
N LEU A 13 -3.05 4.06 9.19
CA LEU A 13 -2.36 3.35 10.27
C LEU A 13 -1.95 4.41 11.29
N ALA A 14 -2.40 4.26 12.53
CA ALA A 14 -2.19 5.22 13.59
C ALA A 14 -1.01 4.84 14.49
N ASP A 15 -0.76 5.70 15.48
CA ASP A 15 0.16 5.38 16.58
C ASP A 15 -0.22 4.04 17.24
N GLY A 16 0.79 3.23 17.54
CA GLY A 16 0.64 1.86 18.03
C GLY A 16 0.60 0.78 16.95
N GLU A 17 0.26 1.11 15.69
CA GLU A 17 0.30 0.18 14.56
C GLU A 17 1.62 0.24 13.79
N VAL A 18 2.20 1.44 13.72
CA VAL A 18 3.46 1.73 13.04
C VAL A 18 4.34 2.64 13.89
N ARG A 19 5.63 2.68 13.54
CA ARG A 19 6.60 3.63 14.09
C ARG A 19 7.26 4.39 12.95
N LYS A 20 7.88 5.54 13.26
CA LYS A 20 8.78 6.21 12.32
C LYS A 20 9.80 5.20 11.78
N ASP A 21 10.12 5.31 10.49
CA ASP A 21 10.98 4.42 9.72
C ASP A 21 10.46 3.00 9.48
N SER A 22 9.24 2.66 9.96
CA SER A 22 8.59 1.39 9.60
C SER A 22 8.40 1.28 8.09
N LEU A 23 8.57 0.08 7.55
CA LEU A 23 8.31 -0.21 6.15
C LEU A 23 6.90 -0.77 5.98
N VAL A 24 6.21 -0.34 4.94
CA VAL A 24 4.89 -0.83 4.57
C VAL A 24 4.86 -1.28 3.11
N ALA A 25 4.11 -2.34 2.85
CA ALA A 25 3.76 -2.77 1.50
C ALA A 25 2.38 -2.22 1.12
N ILE A 26 2.26 -1.80 -0.13
CA ILE A 26 1.03 -1.28 -0.72
C ILE A 26 0.55 -2.32 -1.74
N THR A 27 -0.66 -2.84 -1.54
CA THR A 27 -1.23 -3.91 -2.38
C THR A 27 -2.57 -3.50 -2.97
N ARG A 28 -2.87 -4.00 -4.16
CA ARG A 28 -4.16 -3.79 -4.83
C ARG A 28 -4.84 -5.12 -5.07
N ARG A 29 -6.12 -5.20 -4.69
CA ARG A 29 -6.99 -6.30 -5.10
C ARG A 29 -7.44 -6.09 -6.53
N GLN A 30 -7.37 -7.14 -7.33
CA GLN A 30 -7.87 -7.17 -8.70
C GLN A 30 -8.69 -8.43 -8.91
N SER A 31 -9.83 -8.30 -9.58
CA SER A 31 -10.59 -9.44 -10.05
C SER A 31 -9.78 -10.17 -11.11
N LEU A 32 -9.70 -11.49 -11.00
CA LEU A 32 -9.09 -12.35 -11.99
C LEU A 32 -10.19 -12.93 -12.87
N THR A 33 -10.06 -12.73 -14.17
CA THR A 33 -10.99 -13.25 -15.18
C THR A 33 -10.22 -14.13 -16.14
N HIS A 34 -10.79 -15.30 -16.47
CA HIS A 34 -10.19 -16.20 -17.44
C HIS A 34 -10.09 -15.50 -18.81
N PRO A 35 -8.91 -15.40 -19.44
CA PRO A 35 -8.71 -14.56 -20.63
C PRO A 35 -9.44 -15.07 -21.88
N VAL A 36 -9.72 -16.38 -21.95
CA VAL A 36 -10.45 -17.00 -23.07
C VAL A 36 -11.97 -17.06 -22.82
N THR A 37 -12.40 -17.67 -21.71
CA THR A 37 -13.82 -17.90 -21.42
C THR A 37 -14.54 -16.70 -20.81
N GLY A 38 -13.82 -15.75 -20.20
CA GLY A 38 -14.43 -14.62 -19.50
C GLY A 38 -14.97 -14.95 -18.09
N GLU A 39 -14.76 -16.18 -17.61
CA GLU A 39 -15.26 -16.61 -16.30
C GLU A 39 -14.52 -15.91 -15.14
N PRO A 40 -15.22 -15.48 -14.08
CA PRO A 40 -14.59 -14.94 -12.89
C PRO A 40 -13.88 -16.06 -12.12
N LEU A 41 -12.57 -15.91 -11.92
CA LEU A 41 -11.72 -16.87 -11.19
C LEU A 41 -11.46 -16.44 -9.74
N GLY A 42 -11.92 -15.25 -9.34
CA GLY A 42 -11.82 -14.72 -7.99
C GLY A 42 -11.06 -13.40 -7.91
N GLU A 43 -10.33 -13.19 -6.82
CA GLU A 43 -9.52 -11.99 -6.58
C GLU A 43 -8.06 -12.37 -6.32
N ILE A 44 -7.15 -11.57 -6.86
CA ILE A 44 -5.72 -11.62 -6.54
C ILE A 44 -5.30 -10.33 -5.86
N SER A 45 -4.26 -10.40 -5.04
CA SER A 45 -3.59 -9.22 -4.49
C SER A 45 -2.24 -9.05 -5.17
N ILE A 46 -1.97 -7.88 -5.73
CA ILE A 46 -0.68 -7.56 -6.32
C ILE A 46 0.02 -6.47 -5.51
N GLU A 47 1.34 -6.57 -5.36
CA GLU A 47 2.15 -5.49 -4.80
C GLU A 47 2.25 -4.34 -5.81
N VAL A 48 1.85 -3.14 -5.37
CA VAL A 48 1.91 -1.90 -6.14
C VAL A 48 3.21 -1.15 -5.82
N GLY A 49 3.62 -1.15 -4.56
CA GLY A 49 4.84 -0.48 -4.12
C GLY A 49 5.09 -0.62 -2.63
N ARG A 50 6.10 0.11 -2.17
CA ARG A 50 6.51 0.16 -0.77
C ARG A 50 6.72 1.60 -0.34
N ALA A 51 6.46 1.86 0.93
CA ALA A 51 6.68 3.17 1.54
C ALA A 51 7.34 3.03 2.91
N ARG A 52 7.99 4.12 3.35
CA ARG A 52 8.56 4.26 4.69
C ARG A 52 7.77 5.30 5.47
N ILE A 53 7.40 5.00 6.71
CA ILE A 53 6.73 5.96 7.58
C ILE A 53 7.69 7.10 7.94
N VAL A 54 7.30 8.33 7.65
CA VAL A 54 8.08 9.55 7.96
C VAL A 54 7.49 10.33 9.13
N GLU A 55 6.17 10.28 9.31
CA GLU A 55 5.46 10.90 10.43
C GLU A 55 4.35 9.97 10.92
N VAL A 56 4.19 9.90 12.25
CA VAL A 56 3.11 9.15 12.91
C VAL A 56 2.21 10.17 13.61
N GLN A 57 0.92 10.13 13.32
CA GLN A 57 -0.09 10.97 13.95
C GLN A 57 -1.06 10.08 14.74
N PRO A 58 -1.83 10.65 15.70
CA PRO A 58 -2.77 9.86 16.50
C PRO A 58 -3.86 9.12 15.72
N LYS A 59 -4.13 9.50 14.46
CA LYS A 59 -5.22 8.95 13.64
C LYS A 59 -4.79 8.45 12.26
N PHE A 60 -3.57 8.73 11.84
CA PHE A 60 -3.04 8.38 10.53
C PHE A 60 -1.52 8.47 10.56
N SER A 61 -0.86 8.06 9.49
CA SER A 61 0.57 8.28 9.32
C SER A 61 0.86 8.84 7.95
N VAL A 62 1.96 9.58 7.83
CA VAL A 62 2.50 10.00 6.54
C VAL A 62 3.66 9.09 6.20
N ALA A 63 3.63 8.54 4.99
CA ALA A 63 4.69 7.68 4.48
C ALA A 63 5.24 8.26 3.17
N GLU A 64 6.52 8.03 2.91
CA GLU A 64 7.18 8.38 1.66
C GLU A 64 7.37 7.12 0.82
N LEU A 65 6.99 7.18 -0.46
CA LEU A 65 7.19 6.09 -1.40
C LEU A 65 8.67 5.86 -1.65
N ILE A 66 9.13 4.63 -1.37
CA ILE A 66 10.51 4.22 -1.63
C ILE A 66 10.65 3.47 -2.97
N GLY A 67 9.54 3.00 -3.53
CA GLY A 67 9.52 2.34 -4.83
C GLY A 67 8.12 1.82 -5.20
N PHE A 68 7.90 1.64 -6.50
CA PHE A 68 6.67 1.08 -7.04
C PHE A 68 6.97 0.17 -8.22
N LYS A 69 6.08 -0.78 -8.49
CA LYS A 69 6.19 -1.64 -9.65
C LYS A 69 6.06 -0.81 -10.93
N PRO A 70 6.94 -0.99 -11.94
CA PRO A 70 6.84 -0.28 -13.21
C PRO A 70 5.43 -0.39 -13.82
N GLY A 71 4.91 0.73 -14.30
CA GLY A 71 3.57 0.80 -14.90
C GLY A 71 2.41 0.83 -13.90
N LEU A 72 2.66 0.74 -12.60
CA LEU A 72 1.64 0.89 -11.56
C LEU A 72 1.82 2.20 -10.80
N THR A 73 0.70 2.79 -10.41
CA THR A 73 0.64 3.94 -9.50
C THR A 73 -0.18 3.60 -8.28
N VAL A 74 0.19 4.17 -7.13
CA VAL A 74 -0.60 4.08 -5.90
C VAL A 74 -1.87 4.89 -6.07
N LYS A 75 -3.00 4.32 -5.64
CA LYS A 75 -4.33 4.94 -5.75
C LYS A 75 -5.07 4.85 -4.42
N PRO A 76 -6.07 5.72 -4.19
CA PRO A 76 -7.02 5.53 -3.10
C PRO A 76 -7.59 4.10 -3.13
N GLN A 77 -7.81 3.53 -1.94
CA GLN A 77 -8.27 2.14 -1.70
C GLN A 77 -7.22 1.03 -1.88
N ASP A 78 -6.00 1.35 -2.31
CA ASP A 78 -4.89 0.41 -2.14
C ASP A 78 -4.71 0.11 -0.64
N ARG A 79 -4.44 -1.15 -0.34
CA ARG A 79 -4.28 -1.64 1.03
C ARG A 79 -2.84 -1.47 1.48
N VAL A 80 -2.67 -1.11 2.74
CA VAL A 80 -1.36 -0.94 3.35
C VAL A 80 -1.18 -1.96 4.45
N THR A 81 -0.05 -2.65 4.46
CA THR A 81 0.30 -3.65 5.48
C THR A 81 1.72 -3.39 5.98
N VAL A 82 1.90 -3.43 7.30
CA VAL A 82 3.22 -3.29 7.93
C VAL A 82 4.09 -4.49 7.56
N LEU A 83 5.29 -4.23 7.08
CA LEU A 83 6.28 -5.27 6.83
C LEU A 83 7.00 -5.59 8.14
N PRO A 84 7.23 -6.88 8.45
CA PRO A 84 8.02 -7.24 9.62
C PRO A 84 9.42 -6.64 9.50
N ALA A 85 9.94 -6.12 10.61
CA ALA A 85 11.36 -5.78 10.68
C ALA A 85 12.16 -7.06 10.40
N SER A 86 13.15 -6.98 9.50
CA SER A 86 14.11 -8.07 9.38
C SER A 86 14.77 -8.29 10.75
N PRO A 87 14.86 -9.55 11.22
CA PRO A 87 15.47 -9.86 12.52
C PRO A 87 16.94 -9.48 12.58
#